data_AF-A0A1F4GPI6-F1
#
_entry.id   AF-A0A1F4GPI6-F1
#
_cell.length_a   1.000
_cell.length_b   1.000
_cell.length_c   1.000
_cell.angle_alpha   90.00
_cell.angle_beta   90.00
_cell.angle_gamma   90.00
#
_symmetry.space_group_name_H-M   'P 1'
#
loop_
_entity.id
_entity.type
_entity.pdbx_description
1 polymer ?
#
loop_
_entity_poly.entity_id
_entity_poly.type
_entity_poly.pdbx_seq_one_letter_code
_entity_poly.pdbx_strand_id
1 'polypeptide(L)' 'MRTMRVMDTSRGDKPIQWNEKDPKTWVEAALVFDAVKAAGGQVFRAQPSGEGGGVVSKFDPQADMIATPRIQGG' A
#
# COMPACT_ATOMS: atom_id res chain seq x y z
N MET A 1 -3.02 -15.08 3.20
CA MET A 1 -1.84 -14.20 3.27
C MET A 1 -2.08 -13.09 2.26
N ARG A 2 -1.96 -11.82 2.66
CA ARG A 2 -2.31 -10.65 1.83
C ARG A 2 -1.07 -9.81 1.57
N THR A 3 -1.10 -9.00 0.53
CA THR A 3 0.08 -8.27 0.06
C THR A 3 -0.26 -6.82 -0.30
N MET A 4 0.49 -5.86 0.24
CA MET A 4 0.53 -4.48 -0.25
C MET A 4 1.85 -4.32 -0.96
N ARG A 5 1.78 -3.96 -2.23
CA ARG A 5 2.97 -3.54 -2.94
C ARG A 5 3.14 -2.05 -2.72
N VAL A 6 4.22 -1.66 -2.06
CA VAL A 6 4.59 -0.24 -2.02
C VAL A 6 5.47 0.01 -3.25
N MET A 7 4.88 0.63 -4.27
CA MET A 7 5.58 1.09 -5.47
C MET A 7 6.35 2.37 -5.13
N ASP A 8 7.45 2.21 -4.37
CA ASP A 8 8.39 3.31 -4.12
C ASP A 8 9.34 3.42 -5.31
N THR A 9 9.10 4.41 -6.16
CA THR A 9 9.91 4.69 -7.36
C THR A 9 11.34 5.14 -7.05
N SER A 10 11.68 5.39 -5.78
CA SER A 10 13.02 5.81 -5.33
C SER A 10 13.83 4.70 -4.64
N ARG A 11 13.16 3.65 -4.11
CA ARG A 11 13.81 2.56 -3.35
C ARG A 11 13.59 1.17 -3.93
N GLY A 12 12.90 1.07 -5.08
CA GLY A 12 12.47 -0.20 -5.68
C GLY A 12 11.23 -0.76 -4.97
N ASP A 13 10.39 -1.46 -5.73
CA ASP A 13 9.20 -2.15 -5.23
C ASP A 13 9.55 -3.03 -4.03
N LYS A 14 9.27 -2.57 -2.80
CA LYS A 14 9.36 -3.42 -1.60
C LYS A 14 7.97 -3.95 -1.30
N PRO A 15 7.70 -5.25 -1.57
CA PRO A 15 6.43 -5.84 -1.20
C PRO A 15 6.33 -5.92 0.33
N ILE A 16 5.30 -5.30 0.90
CA ILE A 16 4.93 -5.47 2.31
C ILE A 16 3.88 -6.56 2.36
N GLN A 17 4.22 -7.68 3.02
CA GLN A 17 3.30 -8.80 3.21
C GLN A 17 2.74 -8.71 4.63
N TRP A 18 1.44 -8.92 4.80
CA TRP A 18 0.85 -9.14 6.12
C TRP A 18 -0.06 -10.36 6.12
N ASN A 19 -0.30 -10.84 7.33
CA ASN A 19 -1.29 -11.85 7.60
C ASN A 19 -2.47 -11.17 8.31
N GLU A 20 -3.66 -11.23 7.70
CA GLU A 20 -4.89 -10.74 8.32
C GLU A 20 -5.19 -11.41 9.68
N LYS A 21 -4.66 -12.62 9.90
CA LYS A 21 -4.78 -13.37 11.16
C LYS A 21 -3.73 -12.99 12.20
N ASP A 22 -2.72 -12.17 11.83
CA ASP A 22 -1.69 -11.68 12.75
C ASP A 22 -1.74 -10.14 12.86
N PRO A 23 -2.24 -9.62 13.99
CA PRO A 23 -2.41 -8.18 14.17
C PRO A 23 -1.13 -7.37 14.13
N LYS A 24 0.03 -7.96 14.43
CA LYS A 24 1.30 -7.20 14.31
C LYS A 24 1.58 -6.83 12.86
N THR A 25 1.39 -7.77 11.95
CA THR A 25 1.78 -7.61 10.55
C THR A 25 0.88 -6.62 9.79
N TRP A 26 -0.43 -6.57 10.09
CA TRP A 26 -1.30 -5.60 9.44
C TRP A 26 -1.22 -4.20 10.06
N VAL A 27 -0.82 -4.06 11.33
CA VAL A 27 -0.52 -2.76 11.94
C VAL A 27 0.69 -2.11 11.27
N GLU A 28 1.75 -2.87 10.99
CA GLU A 28 2.90 -2.35 10.24
C GLU A 28 2.51 -1.89 8.82
N ALA A 29 1.65 -2.66 8.14
CA ALA A 29 1.13 -2.27 6.83
C ALA A 29 0.24 -1.01 6.91
N ALA A 30 -0.57 -0.87 7.96
CA ALA A 30 -1.39 0.33 8.20
C ALA A 30 -0.52 1.58 8.45
N LEU A 31 0.57 1.46 9.22
CA LEU A 31 1.51 2.56 9.44
C LEU A 31 2.14 3.05 8.12
N VAL A 32 2.47 2.13 7.22
CA VAL A 32 3.01 2.48 5.90
C VAL A 32 1.94 3.12 5.02
N PHE A 33 0.70 2.63 5.06
CA PHE A 33 -0.44 3.27 4.40
C PHE A 33 -0.58 4.73 4.84
N ASP A 34 -0.60 4.97 6.15
CA ASP A 34 -0.74 6.31 6.71
C ASP A 34 0.45 7.20 6.35
N ALA A 35 1.68 6.68 6.40
CA ALA A 35 2.87 7.41 5.99
C ALA A 35 2.82 7.84 4.51
N VAL A 36 2.36 6.97 3.62
CA VAL A 36 2.20 7.28 2.19
C VAL A 36 1.15 8.37 1.99
N LYS A 37 0.01 8.29 2.68
CA LYS A 37 -1.05 9.31 2.61
C LYS A 37 -0.58 10.66 3.19
N ALA A 38 0.13 10.64 4.31
CA ALA A 38 0.70 11.83 4.95
C ALA A 38 1.75 12.52 4.07
N ALA A 39 2.53 11.74 3.30
CA ALA A 39 3.47 12.26 2.31
C ALA A 39 2.78 12.79 1.03
N GLY A 40 1.45 12.75 0.94
CA GLY A 40 0.68 13.16 -0.23
C GLY A 40 0.67 12.12 -1.37
N GLY A 41 1.07 10.88 -1.09
CA GLY A 41 0.95 9.75 -2.00
C GLY A 41 -0.47 9.19 -2.07
N GLN A 42 -0.67 8.24 -2.98
CA GLN A 42 -1.95 7.58 -3.20
C GLN A 42 -1.84 6.08 -2.93
N VAL A 43 -2.89 5.49 -2.39
CA VAL A 43 -2.99 4.04 -2.24
C VAL A 43 -4.20 3.59 -3.04
N PHE A 44 -4.01 2.53 -3.83
CA PHE A 44 -4.99 1.94 -4.73
C PHE A 44 -5.32 0.53 -4.27
N ARG A 45 -6.52 0.05 -4.57
CA ARG A 45 -6.81 -1.39 -4.43
C ARG A 45 -6.06 -2.15 -5.53
N ALA A 46 -5.33 -3.21 -5.21
CA ALA A 46 -4.77 -4.08 -6.23
C ALA A 46 -5.92 -4.83 -6.91
N GLN A 47 -6.16 -4.56 -8.18
CA GLN A 47 -7.09 -5.33 -9.00
C GLN A 47 -6.32 -6.32 -9.88
N PRO A 48 -6.91 -7.47 -10.25
CA PRO A 48 -6.29 -8.40 -11.18
C PRO A 48 -6.02 -7.69 -12.52
N SER A 49 -4.73 -7.53 -12.83
CA SER A 49 -4.12 -7.18 -14.13
C SER A 49 -4.96 -6.30 -15.08
N GLY A 50 -4.82 -4.98 -14.98
CA GLY A 50 -5.12 -4.04 -16.07
C GLY A 50 -6.00 -2.85 -15.70
N GLU A 51 -6.78 -2.95 -14.63
CA GLU A 51 -7.59 -1.84 -14.13
C GLU A 51 -6.87 -1.15 -12.97
N GLY A 52 -6.67 0.16 -13.08
CA GLY A 52 -6.21 0.98 -11.95
C GLY A 52 -7.26 0.93 -10.87
N GLY A 53 -7.08 0.07 -9.86
CA GLY A 53 -8.06 -0.08 -8.81
C GLY A 53 -8.28 1.25 -8.08
N GLY A 54 -9.53 1.53 -7.69
CA GLY A 54 -9.90 2.82 -7.12
C GLY A 54 -9.02 3.24 -5.94
N VAL A 55 -8.79 4.54 -5.81
CA VAL A 55 -8.07 5.13 -4.67
C VAL A 55 -8.80 4.75 -3.39
N VAL A 56 -8.08 4.15 -2.45
CA VAL A 56 -8.60 3.83 -1.13
C VAL A 56 -8.25 4.95 -0.14
N SER A 57 -9.23 5.31 0.70
CA SER A 57 -9.09 6.37 1.71
C SER A 57 -8.71 5.84 3.09
N LYS A 58 -8.78 4.52 3.28
CA LYS A 58 -8.55 3.82 4.55
C LYS A 58 -7.89 2.48 4.27
N PHE A 59 -7.01 2.05 5.17
CA PHE A 59 -6.38 0.73 5.10
C PHE A 59 -7.43 -0.38 5.22
N ASP A 60 -7.39 -1.34 4.28
CA ASP A 60 -8.27 -2.51 4.28
C ASP A 60 -7.40 -3.77 4.48
N PRO A 61 -7.37 -4.37 5.70
CA PRO A 61 -6.54 -5.55 5.97
C PRO A 61 -6.95 -6.78 5.15
N GLN A 62 -8.14 -6.77 4.54
CA GLN A 62 -8.68 -7.88 3.75
C GLN A 62 -8.44 -7.72 2.24
N ALA A 63 -7.97 -6.56 1.77
CA ALA A 63 -7.71 -6.30 0.37
C ALA A 63 -6.21 -6.23 0.07
N ASP A 64 -5.83 -6.70 -1.12
CA ASP A 64 -4.52 -6.40 -1.68
C ASP A 64 -4.49 -4.93 -2.11
N MET A 65 -3.39 -4.24 -1.83
CA MET A 65 -3.26 -2.79 -2.02
C MET A 65 -1.97 -2.44 -2.74
N ILE A 66 -1.96 -1.30 -3.44
CA ILE A 66 -0.77 -0.74 -4.08
C ILE A 66 -0.59 0.67 -3.54
N ALA A 67 0.45 0.90 -2.76
CA ALA A 67 0.79 2.22 -2.25
C ALA A 67 1.81 2.88 -3.18
N THR A 68 1.48 4.06 -3.68
CA THR A 68 2.32 4.90 -4.53
C THR A 68 2.70 6.15 -3.73
N PRO A 69 3.92 6.23 -3.17
CA PRO A 69 4.40 7.46 -2.57
C PRO A 69 4.39 8.58 -3.62
N ARG A 70 4.11 9.81 -3.19
CA ARG A 70 4.32 10.96 -4.07
C ARG A 70 5.82 11.04 -4.35
N ILE A 71 6.21 10.92 -5.62
CA ILE A 71 7.58 11.22 -6.04
C ILE A 71 7.76 12.72 -5.78
N GLN A 72 8.51 13.06 -4.74
CA GLN A 72 9.02 14.41 -4.59
C GLN A 72 10.10 14.54 -5.66
N GLY A 73 9.71 15.02 -6.85
CA GLY A 73 10.68 15.44 -7.86
C GLY A 73 11.62 16.45 -7.21
N GLY A 74 12.92 16.21 -7.37
CA GLY A 74 13.95 17.20 -7.06
C GLY A 74 13.84 18.42 -7.95
#